data_AF-A0A7X7C066-F1
#
_entry.id   AF-A0A7X7C066-F1
#
_cell.length_a   1.000
_cell.length_b   1.000
_cell.length_c   1.000
_cell.angle_alpha   90.00
_cell.angle_beta   90.00
_cell.angle_gamma   90.00
#
_symmetry.space_group_name_H-M   'P 1'
#
loop_
_entity.id
_entity.type
_entity.pdbx_description
1 polymer ?
#
loop_
_entity_poly.entity_id
_entity_poly.type
_entity_poly.pdbx_seq_one_letter_code
_entity_poly.pdbx_strand_id
1 'polypeptide(L)'
;MKFKLIQKANPLEPDSKRKWYASPVKKGTINNYQLSKGISAKSSMTRGAVLNVIENMVDEIPAYLIEGYSVNLNNLGTLRISLSSNGVDDPSNFTSDNIKNT
;
A
#
# COMPACT_ATOMS: atom_id res chain seq x y z
N MET A 1 2.17 -2.56 -20.69
CA MET A 1 2.36 -1.44 -19.74
C MET A 1 3.20 -0.37 -20.43
N LYS A 2 2.79 0.91 -20.40
CA LYS A 2 3.61 2.01 -20.95
C LYS A 2 4.57 2.51 -19.87
N PHE A 3 5.78 2.93 -20.25
CA PHE A 3 6.75 3.53 -19.33
C PHE A 3 7.37 4.80 -19.95
N LYS A 4 7.88 5.67 -19.09
CA LYS A 4 8.71 6.82 -19.46
C LYS A 4 10.04 6.76 -18.73
N LEU A 5 11.09 7.32 -19.31
CA LEU A 5 12.38 7.44 -18.65
C LEU A 5 12.37 8.70 -17.77
N ILE A 6 12.85 8.56 -16.53
CA ILE A 6 13.07 9.68 -15.61
C ILE A 6 14.49 9.60 -15.04
N GLN A 7 15.13 10.74 -14.82
CA GLN A 7 16.38 10.80 -14.10
C GLN A 7 16.14 10.83 -12.59
N LYS A 8 16.87 10.01 -11.84
CA LYS A 8 16.89 10.05 -10.37
C LYS A 8 18.33 10.17 -9.87
N ALA A 9 18.51 10.95 -8.80
CA ALA A 9 19.74 10.95 -8.02
C ALA A 9 19.77 9.73 -7.07
N ASN A 10 20.96 9.30 -6.68
CA ASN A 10 21.13 8.30 -5.63
C ASN A 10 20.91 8.98 -4.27
N PRO A 11 19.95 8.55 -3.43
CA PRO A 11 19.75 9.16 -2.11
C PRO A 11 20.96 9.04 -1.18
N LEU A 12 21.81 8.02 -1.37
CA LEU A 12 23.04 7.82 -0.59
C LEU A 12 24.21 8.65 -1.11
N GLU A 13 24.16 9.10 -2.36
CA GLU A 13 25.21 9.88 -3.02
C GLU A 13 24.56 11.00 -3.85
N PRO A 14 24.02 12.05 -3.20
CA PRO A 14 23.22 13.07 -3.88
C PRO A 14 23.97 13.81 -5.00
N ASP A 15 25.28 13.94 -4.84
CA ASP A 15 26.17 14.64 -5.77
C ASP A 15 26.61 13.79 -6.98
N SER A 16 26.25 12.50 -7.00
CA SER A 16 26.57 11.60 -8.11
C SER A 16 25.75 11.92 -9.37
N LYS A 17 26.28 11.53 -10.54
CA LYS A 17 25.56 11.68 -11.82
C LYS A 17 24.23 10.92 -11.78
N ARG A 18 23.14 11.63 -12.11
CA ARG A 18 21.79 11.06 -12.16
C ARG A 18 21.72 9.92 -13.19
N LYS A 19 21.02 8.84 -12.83
CA LYS A 19 20.78 7.69 -13.71
C LYS A 19 19.34 7.69 -14.22
N TRP A 20 19.12 7.13 -15.40
CA TRP A 20 17.79 6.98 -16.00
C TRP A 20 17.11 5.71 -15.50
N TYR A 21 15.85 5.83 -15.09
CA TYR A 21 15.01 4.73 -14.62
C TYR A 21 13.70 4.71 -15.37
N ALA A 22 13.18 3.50 -15.63
CA ALA A 22 11.82 3.33 -16.12
C ALA A 22 10.82 3.71 -15.02
N SER A 23 9.85 4.55 -15.36
CA SER A 23 8.73 4.92 -14.51
C SER A 23 7.42 4.51 -15.20
N PRO A 24 6.51 3.80 -14.52
CA PRO A 24 5.25 3.38 -15.12
C PRO A 24 4.38 4.60 -15.44
N VAL A 25 3.75 4.59 -16.60
CA VAL A 25 2.77 5.61 -16.98
C VAL A 25 1.40 5.16 -16.51
N LYS A 26 0.81 5.89 -15.56
CA LYS A 26 -0.54 5.62 -15.04
C LYS A 26 -1.57 5.70 -16.17
N LYS A 27 -2.31 4.61 -16.39
CA LYS A 27 -3.40 4.54 -17.39
C LYS A 27 -4.70 5.16 -16.87
N GLY A 28 -4.95 5.07 -15.57
CA GLY A 28 -6.16 5.54 -14.92
C GLY A 28 -6.27 5.01 -13.49
N THR A 29 -7.42 5.19 -12.87
CA THR A 29 -7.77 4.63 -11.56
C THR A 29 -9.00 3.74 -11.75
N ILE A 30 -8.99 2.54 -11.16
CA ILE A 30 -10.17 1.67 -11.06
C ILE A 30 -10.70 1.79 -9.63
N ASN A 31 -11.99 2.06 -9.47
CA ASN A 31 -12.65 2.12 -8.16
C ASN A 31 -13.41 0.83 -7.83
N ASN A 32 -13.93 0.72 -6.61
CA ASN A 32 -14.68 -0.46 -6.16
C ASN A 32 -15.85 -0.80 -7.09
N TYR A 33 -16.60 0.21 -7.57
CA TYR A 33 -17.70 -0.01 -8.52
C TYR A 33 -17.23 -0.73 -9.80
N GLN A 34 -16.15 -0.24 -10.42
CA GLN A 34 -15.60 -0.80 -11.65
C GLN A 34 -14.98 -2.18 -11.41
N LEU A 35 -14.29 -2.37 -10.28
CA LEU A 35 -13.74 -3.65 -9.86
C LEU A 35 -14.85 -4.70 -9.65
N SER A 36 -15.90 -4.35 -8.92
CA SER A 36 -17.06 -5.22 -8.70
C SER A 36 -17.75 -5.61 -9.98
N LYS A 37 -17.85 -4.68 -10.96
CA LYS A 37 -18.38 -4.99 -12.28
C LYS A 37 -17.51 -6.04 -13.01
N GLY A 38 -16.19 -5.90 -12.94
CA GLY A 38 -15.25 -6.85 -13.57
C GLY A 38 -15.25 -8.24 -12.91
N ILE A 39 -15.44 -8.32 -11.60
CA ILE A 39 -15.54 -9.58 -10.85
C ILE A 39 -16.89 -10.25 -11.10
N SER A 40 -17.99 -9.49 -11.00
CA SER A 40 -19.35 -10.00 -11.23
C SER A 40 -19.51 -10.56 -12.65
N ALA A 41 -18.86 -9.97 -13.65
CA ALA A 41 -18.85 -10.52 -15.01
C ALA A 41 -18.15 -11.89 -15.15
N LYS A 42 -17.44 -12.35 -14.11
CA LYS A 42 -16.69 -13.62 -14.08
C LYS A 42 -17.22 -14.59 -13.02
N SER A 43 -18.35 -14.29 -12.37
CA SER A 43 -18.93 -15.11 -11.32
C SER A 43 -20.46 -15.10 -11.39
N SER A 44 -21.11 -15.95 -10.60
CA SER A 44 -22.58 -15.96 -10.47
C SER A 44 -23.09 -14.89 -9.49
N MET A 45 -22.23 -14.01 -8.99
CA MET A 45 -22.60 -12.98 -8.01
C MET A 45 -23.03 -11.69 -8.72
N THR A 46 -24.04 -11.02 -8.17
CA THR A 46 -24.41 -9.68 -8.64
C THR A 46 -23.32 -8.68 -8.31
N ARG A 47 -23.18 -7.64 -9.13
CA ARG A 47 -22.25 -6.52 -8.88
C ARG A 47 -22.45 -5.91 -7.49
N GLY A 48 -23.70 -5.82 -7.02
CA GLY A 48 -24.04 -5.29 -5.70
C GLY A 48 -23.48 -6.14 -4.57
N ALA A 49 -23.66 -7.47 -4.64
CA ALA A 49 -23.12 -8.39 -3.66
C ALA A 49 -21.57 -8.34 -3.62
N VAL A 50 -20.93 -8.28 -4.78
CA VAL A 50 -19.45 -8.15 -4.84
C VAL A 50 -18.98 -6.83 -4.25
N LEU A 51 -19.65 -5.71 -4.54
CA LEU A 51 -19.32 -4.41 -3.95
C LEU A 51 -19.43 -4.43 -2.44
N ASN A 52 -20.50 -5.02 -1.89
CA ASN A 52 -20.67 -5.14 -0.45
C ASN A 52 -19.54 -5.95 0.20
N VAL A 53 -19.12 -7.08 -0.39
CA VAL A 53 -18.00 -7.88 0.13
C VAL A 53 -16.68 -7.07 0.11
N ILE A 54 -16.42 -6.31 -0.95
CA ILE A 54 -15.22 -5.47 -1.03
C ILE A 54 -15.26 -4.37 0.03
N GLU A 55 -16.40 -3.70 0.22
CA GLU A 55 -16.56 -2.66 1.24
C GLU A 55 -16.39 -3.23 2.65
N ASN A 56 -17.04 -4.35 2.98
CA ASN A 56 -16.85 -5.01 4.27
C ASN A 56 -15.39 -5.42 4.49
N MET A 57 -14.68 -5.89 3.45
CA MET A 57 -13.26 -6.21 3.57
C MET A 57 -12.39 -4.98 3.88
N VAL A 58 -12.74 -3.80 3.33
CA VAL A 58 -12.06 -2.54 3.65
C VAL A 58 -12.31 -2.13 5.11
N ASP A 59 -13.47 -2.47 5.67
CA ASP A 59 -13.81 -2.15 7.07
C ASP A 59 -13.21 -3.15 8.07
N GLU A 60 -13.17 -4.45 7.73
CA GLU A 60 -12.69 -5.52 8.62
C GLU A 60 -11.16 -5.59 8.74
N ILE A 61 -10.43 -5.42 7.63
CA ILE A 61 -8.96 -5.54 7.64
C ILE A 61 -8.30 -4.58 8.65
N PRO A 62 -8.67 -3.28 8.73
CA PRO A 62 -8.12 -2.36 9.71
C PRO A 62 -8.24 -2.82 11.17
N ALA A 63 -9.32 -3.51 11.54
CA ALA A 63 -9.50 -4.01 12.90
C ALA A 63 -8.37 -4.98 13.29
N TYR A 64 -8.08 -5.95 12.41
CA TYR A 64 -6.97 -6.89 12.62
C TYR A 64 -5.59 -6.22 12.58
N LEU A 65 -5.43 -5.20 11.72
CA LEU A 65 -4.17 -4.47 11.63
C LEU A 65 -3.84 -3.76 12.94
N ILE A 66 -4.82 -3.11 13.58
CA ILE A 66 -4.65 -2.38 14.84
C ILE A 66 -4.32 -3.34 16.00
N GLU A 67 -4.84 -4.57 15.95
CA GLU A 67 -4.47 -5.63 16.90
C GLU A 67 -3.04 -6.18 16.68
N GLY A 68 -2.33 -5.70 15.66
CA GLY A 68 -0.95 -6.09 15.36
C GLY A 68 -0.83 -7.29 14.40
N TYR A 69 -1.93 -7.79 13.85
CA TYR A 69 -1.88 -8.83 12.83
C TYR A 69 -1.39 -8.30 11.48
N SER A 70 -0.79 -9.19 10.70
CA SER A 70 -0.58 -8.99 9.27
C SER A 70 -1.62 -9.79 8.50
N VAL A 71 -2.36 -9.14 7.60
CA VAL A 71 -3.40 -9.79 6.79
C VAL A 71 -2.81 -10.15 5.43
N ASN A 72 -2.71 -11.46 5.15
CA ASN A 72 -2.22 -11.97 3.86
C ASN A 72 -3.39 -12.27 2.92
N LEU A 73 -3.36 -11.67 1.73
CA LEU A 73 -4.33 -11.89 0.65
C LEU A 73 -3.72 -12.73 -0.49
N ASN A 74 -3.02 -13.79 -0.12
CA ASN A 74 -2.32 -14.70 -1.02
C ASN A 74 -1.44 -13.94 -2.04
N ASN A 75 -1.68 -14.17 -3.33
CA ASN A 75 -0.91 -13.61 -4.45
C ASN A 75 -1.05 -12.09 -4.61
N LEU A 76 -1.99 -11.45 -3.91
CA LEU A 76 -2.13 -9.99 -3.94
C LEU A 76 -1.04 -9.31 -3.09
N GLY A 77 -0.73 -9.89 -1.93
CA GLY A 77 0.25 -9.36 -0.99
C GLY A 77 -0.22 -9.41 0.46
N THR A 78 0.60 -8.81 1.33
CA THR A 78 0.34 -8.72 2.78
C THR A 78 0.19 -7.27 3.20
N LEU A 79 -0.91 -6.98 3.90
CA LEU A 79 -1.16 -5.71 4.57
C LEU A 79 -0.68 -5.83 6.03
N ARG A 80 0.10 -4.86 6.49
CA ARG A 80 0.58 -4.78 7.88
C ARG A 80 0.76 -3.33 8.30
N ILE A 81 0.64 -3.03 9.59
CA ILE A 81 1.04 -1.73 10.13
C ILE A 81 2.57 -1.63 10.10
N SER A 82 3.06 -0.46 9.70
CA SER A 82 4.46 -0.09 9.82
C SER A 82 4.55 1.14 10.70
N LEU A 83 5.44 1.11 11.69
CA LEU A 83 5.75 2.24 12.55
C LEU A 83 7.07 2.87 12.09
N SER A 84 7.17 4.18 12.23
CA SER A 84 8.43 4.89 12.06
C SER A 84 8.70 5.70 13.33
N SER A 85 9.98 5.86 13.67
CA SER A 85 10.38 6.58 14.87
C SER A 85 11.64 7.41 14.61
N ASN A 86 11.92 8.34 15.51
CA ASN A 86 13.25 8.88 15.64
C ASN A 86 14.12 7.87 16.40
N GLY A 87 15.35 7.65 15.93
CA GLY A 87 16.33 6.84 16.65
C GLY A 87 16.79 7.55 17.92
N VAL A 88 17.11 6.77 18.94
CA VAL A 88 17.75 7.23 20.17
C VAL A 88 19.06 6.47 20.35
N ASP A 89 20.06 7.10 20.98
CA ASP A 89 21.37 6.47 21.21
C ASP A 89 21.34 5.39 22.30
N ASP A 90 20.44 5.55 23.29
CA ASP A 90 20.24 4.60 24.39
C ASP A 90 18.77 4.14 24.46
N PRO A 91 18.47 2.83 24.54
CA PRO A 91 17.11 2.32 24.60
C PRO A 91 16.25 2.87 25.75
N SER A 92 16.86 3.23 26.88
CA SER A 92 16.14 3.79 28.04
C SER A 92 15.55 5.18 27.76
N ASN A 93 16.05 5.88 26.75
CA ASN A 93 15.53 7.17 26.30
C ASN A 93 14.38 7.04 25.30
N PHE A 94 14.01 5.82 24.90
CA PHE A 94 12.91 5.62 23.96
C PHE A 94 11.56 5.68 24.66
N THR A 95 10.67 6.55 24.19
CA THR A 95 9.29 6.70 24.64
C THR A 95 8.33 6.70 23.45
N SER A 96 7.02 6.70 23.73
CA SER A 96 5.99 6.86 22.69
C SER A 96 6.16 8.12 21.86
N ASP A 97 6.78 9.19 22.41
CA ASP A 97 7.00 10.45 21.71
C ASP A 97 8.04 10.33 20.59
N ASN A 98 8.89 9.29 20.64
CA ASN A 98 9.81 8.99 19.56
C ASN A 98 9.11 8.36 18.36
N ILE A 99 7.91 7.80 18.53
CA ILE A 99 7.11 7.22 17.43
C ILE A 99 6.47 8.36 16.65
N LYS A 100 6.72 8.39 15.34
CA LYS A 100 6.14 9.39 14.45
C LYS A 100 4.69 9.02 14.15
N ASN A 101 3.76 9.94 14.38
CA ASN A 101 2.41 9.83 13.82
C ASN A 101 2.53 9.74 12.29
N THR A 102 1.98 8.67 11.73
CA THR A 102 1.95 8.41 10.30
C THR A 102 0.81 9.18 9.66
#